data_AF-A0A2G6VY42-F1
#
_entry.id   AF-A0A2G6VY42-F1
#
_cell.length_a   1.000
_cell.length_b   1.000
_cell.length_c   1.000
_cell.angle_alpha   90.00
_cell.angle_beta   90.00
_cell.angle_gamma   90.00
#
_symmetry.space_group_name_H-M   'P 1'
#
loop_
_entity.id
_entity.type
_entity.pdbx_description
1 polymer ?
#
loop_
_entity_poly.entity_id
_entity_poly.type
_entity_poly.pdbx_seq_one_letter_code
_entity_poly.pdbx_strand_id
1 'polypeptide(L)' 'MPTKRTLIFIALLFVISFSTTFFIIRSNDHKECDAVVKKEMDKNGIEVTKEEHVCKEKYSF' A
#
# COMPACT_ATOMS: atom_id res chain seq x y z
N MET A 1 -34.48 6.10 19.34
CA MET A 1 -33.20 6.78 19.62
C MET A 1 -32.14 5.73 19.90
N PRO A 2 -30.91 5.86 19.35
CA PRO A 2 -29.84 4.91 19.63
C PRO A 2 -29.49 4.92 21.12
N THR A 3 -29.27 3.73 21.69
CA THR A 3 -28.89 3.61 23.11
C THR A 3 -27.43 4.02 23.31
N LYS A 4 -27.04 4.34 24.55
CA LYS A 4 -25.64 4.62 24.90
C LYS A 4 -24.70 3.49 24.45
N ARG A 5 -25.11 2.23 24.60
CA ARG A 5 -24.33 1.06 24.13
C ARG A 5 -24.17 1.07 22.62
N THR A 6 -25.25 1.33 21.88
CA THR A 6 -25.21 1.43 20.41
C THR A 6 -24.23 2.53 19.96
N LEU A 7 -24.26 3.70 20.60
CA LEU A 7 -23.35 4.80 20.29
C LEU A 7 -21.89 4.44 20.58
N ILE A 8 -21.62 3.76 21.70
CA ILE A 8 -20.28 3.25 22.04
C ILE A 8 -19.80 2.27 20.97
N PHE A 9 -20.64 1.31 20.56
CA PHE A 9 -20.27 0.35 19.52
C PHE A 9 -19.96 1.02 18.18
N ILE A 10 -20.77 2.00 17.77
CA ILE A 10 -20.52 2.76 16.53
C ILE A 10 -19.19 3.51 16.61
N ALA A 11 -18.92 4.18 17.72
CA ALA A 11 -17.66 4.88 17.93
C ALA A 11 -16.46 3.92 17.90
N LEU A 12 -16.59 2.74 18.53
CA LEU A 12 -15.54 1.73 18.55
C LEU A 12 -15.25 1.20 17.14
N LEU A 13 -16.29 0.87 16.38
CA LEU A 13 -16.16 0.42 15.00
C LEU A 13 -15.49 1.50 14.13
N PHE A 14 -15.91 2.76 14.28
CA PHE A 14 -15.30 3.86 13.55
C PHE A 14 -13.81 3.99 13.87
N VAL A 15 -13.41 3.97 15.15
CA VAL A 15 -12.01 4.10 15.56
C VAL A 15 -11.18 2.95 15.00
N ILE A 16 -11.67 1.71 15.07
CA ILE A 16 -10.97 0.54 14.54
C ILE A 16 -10.80 0.67 13.03
N SER A 17 -11.88 0.90 12.29
CA SER A 17 -11.83 1.03 10.83
C SER A 17 -10.92 2.17 10.39
N PHE A 18 -11.07 3.35 11.00
CA PHE A 18 -10.23 4.51 10.68
C PHE A 18 -8.76 4.23 10.94
N SER A 19 -8.43 3.64 12.10
CA SER A 19 -7.04 3.36 12.47
C SER A 19 -6.40 2.33 11.54
N THR A 20 -7.13 1.27 11.19
CA THR A 20 -6.65 0.25 10.25
C THR A 20 -6.42 0.82 8.87
N THR A 21 -7.38 1.58 8.32
CA THR A 21 -7.22 2.21 7.01
C THR A 21 -6.06 3.21 7.00
N PHE A 22 -5.93 4.04 8.03
CA PHE A 22 -4.83 4.98 8.15
C PHE A 22 -3.47 4.28 8.21
N PHE A 23 -3.38 3.19 8.98
CA PHE A 23 -2.17 2.37 9.07
C PHE A 23 -1.78 1.80 7.70
N ILE A 24 -2.72 1.17 6.99
CA ILE A 24 -2.47 0.61 5.65
C ILE A 24 -1.95 1.68 4.70
N ILE A 25 -2.62 2.84 4.63
CA ILE A 25 -2.21 3.93 3.73
C ILE A 25 -0.80 4.43 4.07
N ARG A 26 -0.47 4.56 5.36
CA ARG A 26 0.85 5.05 5.77
C ARG A 26 1.96 4.03 5.65
N SER A 27 1.64 2.75 5.78
CA SER A 27 2.60 1.67 5.67
C SER A 27 2.79 1.19 4.24
N ASN A 28 1.86 1.50 3.33
CA ASN A 28 1.93 1.15 1.91
C ASN A 28 2.14 2.40 1.03
N ASP A 29 2.90 3.38 1.54
CA ASP A 29 3.14 4.63 0.82
C ASP A 29 4.31 4.56 -0.17
N HIS A 30 4.95 3.39 -0.30
CA HIS A 30 6.03 3.08 -1.25
C HIS A 30 7.16 4.11 -1.28
N LYS A 31 7.33 4.91 -0.20
CA LYS A 31 8.37 5.94 -0.12
C LYS A 31 9.77 5.36 -0.17
N GLU A 32 9.91 4.10 0.21
CA GLU A 32 11.18 3.38 0.18
C GLU A 32 11.39 2.59 -1.11
N CYS A 33 10.45 2.67 -2.07
CA CYS A 33 10.57 2.04 -3.37
C CYS A 33 11.30 2.95 -4.36
N ASP A 34 12.38 2.44 -4.93
CA ASP A 34 13.09 3.07 -6.03
C ASP A 34 12.57 2.48 -7.36
N ALA A 35 12.44 3.31 -8.41
CA ALA A 35 12.16 2.84 -9.76
C ALA A 35 13.47 2.77 -10.56
N VAL A 36 13.81 1.59 -11.07
CA VAL A 36 15.00 1.36 -11.89
C VAL A 36 14.56 1.00 -13.30
N VAL A 37 14.96 1.84 -14.27
CA VAL A 37 14.70 1.56 -15.69
C VAL A 37 15.85 0.73 -16.25
N LYS A 38 15.57 -0.51 -16.63
CA LYS A 38 16.51 -1.42 -17.29
C LYS A 38 16.16 -1.53 -18.77
N LYS A 39 17.15 -1.33 -19.62
CA LYS A 39 17.05 -1.62 -21.05
C LYS A 39 17.62 -3.01 -21.28
N GLU A 40 16.78 -3.94 -21.69
CA GLU A 40 17.17 -5.30 -21.99
C GLU A 40 16.80 -5.65 -23.42
N MET A 41 17.64 -6.44 -24.09
CA MET A 41 17.34 -6.93 -25.42
C MET A 41 16.56 -8.24 -25.27
N ASP A 42 15.37 -8.34 -25.86
CA ASP A 42 14.59 -9.56 -25.80
C ASP A 42 15.19 -10.67 -26.68
N LYS A 43 14.57 -11.87 -26.64
CA LYS A 43 15.00 -13.03 -27.41
C LYS A 43 14.92 -12.85 -28.92
N ASN A 44 14.21 -11.82 -29.39
CA ASN A 44 14.00 -11.49 -30.79
C ASN A 44 14.90 -10.33 -31.26
N GLY A 45 15.76 -9.80 -30.38
CA GLY A 45 16.65 -8.69 -30.70
C GLY A 45 16.01 -7.31 -30.56
N ILE A 46 14.84 -7.21 -29.92
CA ILE A 46 14.14 -5.94 -29.72
C ILE A 46 14.60 -5.32 -28.39
N GLU A 47 14.96 -4.03 -28.40
CA GLU A 47 15.25 -3.29 -27.16
C GLU A 47 13.94 -3.06 -26.39
N VAL A 48 13.83 -3.66 -25.22
CA VAL A 48 12.70 -3.54 -24.33
C VAL A 48 13.12 -2.70 -23.13
N THR A 49 12.32 -1.70 -22.81
CA THR A 49 12.50 -0.91 -21.58
C THR A 49 11.61 -1.53 -20.50
N LYS A 50 12.24 -2.01 -19.43
CA LYS A 50 11.57 -2.58 -18.27
C LYS A 50 11.77 -1.67 -17.07
N GLU A 51 10.67 -1.18 -16.52
CA GLU A 51 10.67 -0.47 -15.25
C GLU A 51 10.54 -1.51 -14.13
N GLU A 52 11.51 -1.53 -13.23
CA GLU A 52 11.54 -2.42 -12.07
C GLU A 52 11.43 -1.58 -10.80
N HIS A 53 10.39 -1.84 -10.01
CA HIS A 53 10.22 -1.23 -8.70
C HIS A 53 10.97 -2.05 -7.64
N VAL A 54 11.98 -1.45 -7.02
CA VAL A 54 12.79 -2.05 -5.96
C VAL A 54 12.35 -1.47 -4.62
N CYS A 55 11.45 -2.18 -3.94
CA CYS A 55 10.96 -1.81 -2.63
C CYS A 55 11.85 -2.39 -1.53
N LYS A 56 12.32 -1.56 -0.60
CA LYS A 56 13.13 -1.98 0.57
C LYS A 56 12.27 -2.43 1.77
N GLU A 57 10.96 -2.28 1.63
CA GLU A 57 9.96 -2.64 2.64
C GLU A 57 9.96 -4.15 2.88
N LYS A 58 10.02 -4.56 4.15
CA LYS A 58 9.97 -5.98 4.53
C LYS A 58 8.59 -6.61 4.28
N TYR A 59 7.54 -5.79 4.26
CA TYR A 59 6.15 -6.19 4.10
C TYR A 59 5.45 -5.18 3.21
N SER A 60 4.77 -5.66 2.17
CA SER A 60 3.78 -4.87 1.43
C SER A 60 2.42 -5.12 2.08
N PHE A 61 1.83 -4.08 2.67
CA PHE A 61 0.57 -4.17 3.43
C PHE A 61 -0.63 -3.67 2.62
#